data_AF-A0A535NVZ8-F1
#
_entry.id   AF-A0A535NVZ8-F1
#
_cell.length_a   1.000
_cell.length_b   1.000
_cell.length_c   1.000
_cell.angle_alpha   90.00
_cell.angle_beta   90.00
_cell.angle_gamma   90.00
#
_symmetry.space_group_name_H-M   'P 1'
#
loop_
_entity.id
_entity.type
_entity.pdbx_description
1 polymer ?
#
loop_
_entity_poly.entity_id
_entity_poly.type
_entity_poly.pdbx_seq_one_letter_code
_entity_poly.pdbx_strand_id
1 'polypeptide(L)'
;MNAAIFTKSAKGLILASGLIAASSIMGYAQDAPVALGAQATSPLSAMYSGGPSGITTLGGHSFDLTAGNSISLGNGQSVSFAGSWANATGAYLLLNSANTYLWYDQTVVGNVTLTFSDGTTQSTDLMVGGNLREWRTGAGFTVNLIADPAAAQVWSGTATDGSAAVIDMLTISLDGTKTLTSVTVNDTNGWGALAILLAGLTISTPDPAPAPQPTCSRPGNSCNTPAAENSQAQKWLPSTTATTPATAPIDKHTTNGHHSK
;
A
#
# COMPACT_ATOMS: atom_id res chain seq x y z
N MET A 1 -24.76 -42.60 30.42
CA MET A 1 -24.95 -41.34 29.67
C MET A 1 -23.58 -40.69 29.55
N ASN A 2 -22.92 -40.84 28.39
CA ASN A 2 -21.58 -40.29 28.17
C ASN A 2 -21.70 -39.01 27.34
N ALA A 3 -21.33 -37.88 27.93
CA ALA A 3 -21.25 -36.61 27.24
C ALA A 3 -20.02 -36.61 26.32
N ALA A 4 -20.26 -36.57 25.01
CA ALA A 4 -19.22 -36.35 24.02
C ALA A 4 -18.77 -34.88 24.10
N ILE A 5 -17.49 -34.69 24.40
CA ILE A 5 -16.82 -33.40 24.41
C ILE A 5 -16.66 -32.97 22.93
N PHE A 6 -17.40 -31.95 22.53
CA PHE A 6 -17.19 -31.26 21.26
C PHE A 6 -15.87 -30.47 21.35
N THR A 7 -14.78 -31.02 20.84
CA THR A 7 -13.54 -30.27 20.60
C THR A 7 -13.72 -29.40 19.36
N LYS A 8 -14.04 -28.12 19.57
CA LYS A 8 -14.02 -27.10 18.51
C LYS A 8 -12.56 -26.78 18.20
N SER A 9 -12.13 -27.01 16.95
CA SER A 9 -10.80 -26.63 16.46
C SER A 9 -10.67 -25.11 16.39
N ALA A 10 -10.00 -24.50 17.37
CA ALA A 10 -9.59 -23.10 17.30
C ALA A 10 -8.38 -22.97 16.37
N LYS A 11 -8.62 -22.85 15.05
CA LYS A 11 -7.59 -22.40 14.11
C LYS A 11 -7.52 -20.86 14.21
N GLY A 12 -6.38 -20.35 14.66
CA GLY A 12 -6.21 -18.98 15.10
C GLY A 12 -6.37 -17.94 13.99
N LEU A 13 -7.06 -16.84 14.31
CA LEU A 13 -7.07 -15.60 13.56
C LEU A 13 -5.90 -14.74 14.07
N ILE A 14 -5.00 -14.31 13.20
CA ILE A 14 -3.89 -13.42 13.55
C ILE A 14 -4.11 -12.08 12.85
N LEU A 15 -4.11 -11.01 13.64
CA LEU A 15 -4.39 -9.64 13.22
C LEU A 15 -3.07 -8.86 13.17
N ALA A 16 -2.68 -8.35 12.00
CA ALA A 16 -1.55 -7.43 11.87
C ALA A 16 -2.08 -6.01 11.58
N SER A 17 -1.61 -5.02 12.34
CA SER A 17 -1.94 -3.60 12.16
C SER A 17 -0.64 -2.82 11.95
N GLY A 18 -0.53 -2.05 10.87
CA GLY A 18 0.62 -1.20 10.57
C GLY A 18 0.19 0.25 10.30
N LEU A 19 0.90 1.21 10.90
CA LEU A 19 0.73 2.65 10.66
C LEU A 19 1.68 3.08 9.52
N ILE A 20 1.15 3.63 8.43
CA ILE A 20 1.94 4.10 7.27
C ILE A 20 2.07 5.63 7.33
N ALA A 21 3.30 6.15 7.26
CA ALA A 21 3.58 7.56 7.02
C ALA A 21 3.89 7.76 5.53
N ALA A 22 3.09 8.54 4.82
CA ALA A 22 3.26 8.82 3.39
C ALA A 22 4.12 10.07 3.15
N SER A 23 5.09 9.97 2.22
CA SER A 23 5.76 11.11 1.59
C SER A 23 5.23 11.28 0.17
N SER A 24 4.79 12.48 -0.18
CA SER A 24 4.09 12.78 -1.44
C SER A 24 5.05 13.03 -2.62
N ILE A 25 4.79 12.36 -3.74
CA ILE A 25 5.20 12.79 -5.08
C ILE A 25 3.98 12.64 -5.98
N MET A 26 3.62 13.70 -6.71
CA MET A 26 2.40 13.78 -7.53
C MET A 26 2.36 12.73 -8.64
N GLY A 27 1.17 12.14 -8.84
CA GLY A 27 0.68 11.84 -10.18
C GLY A 27 0.35 10.40 -10.55
N TYR A 28 0.01 9.49 -9.63
CA TYR A 28 -0.70 8.22 -9.91
C TYR A 28 -1.49 7.79 -8.66
N ALA A 29 -2.40 6.83 -8.80
CA ALA A 29 -3.00 6.20 -7.62
C ALA A 29 -1.89 5.76 -6.65
N GLN A 30 -2.04 6.12 -5.38
CA GLN A 30 -0.99 5.87 -4.39
C GLN A 30 -1.05 4.40 -3.99
N ASP A 31 -0.03 3.64 -4.37
CA ASP A 31 0.18 2.31 -3.83
C ASP A 31 0.54 2.40 -2.35
N ALA A 32 -0.17 1.64 -1.52
CA ALA A 32 0.11 1.45 -0.12
C ALA A 32 0.56 -0.01 0.12
N PRO A 33 1.88 -0.28 0.07
CA PRO A 33 2.42 -1.60 0.40
C PRO A 33 1.99 -2.04 1.80
N VAL A 34 1.57 -3.30 1.92
CA VAL A 34 1.13 -3.88 3.18
C VAL A 34 2.21 -4.83 3.68
N ALA A 35 2.73 -4.54 4.87
CA ALA A 35 3.72 -5.39 5.52
C ALA A 35 3.11 -6.76 5.87
N LEU A 36 3.73 -7.84 5.40
CA LEU A 36 3.27 -9.20 5.69
C LEU A 36 3.50 -9.63 7.16
N GLY A 37 4.37 -8.92 7.86
CA GLY A 37 4.63 -9.11 9.28
C GLY A 37 5.19 -10.49 9.64
N ALA A 38 5.01 -10.88 10.90
CA ALA A 38 5.57 -12.12 11.45
C ALA A 38 5.00 -13.42 10.86
N GLN A 39 3.94 -13.32 10.04
CA GLN A 39 3.35 -14.48 9.36
C GLN A 39 4.19 -14.93 8.16
N ALA A 40 4.99 -14.02 7.59
CA ALA A 40 5.87 -14.34 6.47
C ALA A 40 7.14 -15.03 7.00
N THR A 41 7.12 -16.36 7.01
CA THR A 41 8.22 -17.19 7.52
C THR A 41 8.98 -17.95 6.45
N SER A 42 8.51 -17.94 5.20
CA SER A 42 9.13 -18.68 4.10
C SER A 42 10.10 -17.77 3.34
N PRO A 43 11.43 -17.97 3.41
CA PRO A 43 12.37 -17.06 2.77
C PRO A 43 12.26 -17.09 1.26
N LEU A 44 12.07 -15.93 0.63
CA LEU A 44 12.08 -15.81 -0.83
C LEU A 44 13.43 -16.26 -1.41
N SER A 45 14.52 -16.02 -0.70
CA SER A 45 15.87 -16.48 -1.08
C SER A 45 16.05 -18.00 -1.03
N ALA A 46 15.18 -18.74 -0.33
CA ALA A 46 15.18 -20.20 -0.36
C ALA A 46 14.49 -20.74 -1.62
N MET A 47 13.61 -19.94 -2.23
CA MET A 47 12.83 -20.29 -3.42
C MET A 47 13.50 -19.79 -4.70
N TYR A 48 13.86 -18.50 -4.72
CA TYR A 48 14.30 -17.78 -5.91
C TYR A 48 15.79 -17.43 -5.83
N SER A 49 16.52 -17.74 -6.89
CA SER A 49 17.88 -17.25 -7.09
C SER A 49 17.82 -15.82 -7.65
N GLY A 50 18.20 -14.84 -6.84
CA GLY A 50 18.15 -13.42 -7.24
C GLY A 50 16.72 -12.87 -7.43
N GLY A 51 15.77 -13.33 -6.61
CA GLY A 51 14.39 -12.82 -6.62
C GLY A 51 14.30 -11.33 -6.22
N PRO A 52 13.14 -10.68 -6.50
CA PRO A 52 12.89 -9.30 -6.08
C PRO A 52 13.03 -9.14 -4.56
N SER A 53 13.60 -8.02 -4.13
CA SER A 53 13.81 -7.69 -2.72
C SER A 53 13.75 -6.17 -2.49
N GLY A 54 13.56 -5.77 -1.23
CA GLY A 54 13.43 -4.36 -0.87
C GLY A 54 12.12 -3.75 -1.38
N ILE A 55 12.08 -2.42 -1.48
CA ILE A 55 10.97 -1.71 -2.11
C ILE A 55 11.16 -1.78 -3.63
N THR A 56 10.22 -2.40 -4.34
CA THR A 56 10.32 -2.65 -5.79
C THR A 56 8.99 -2.44 -6.48
N THR A 57 9.03 -2.07 -7.76
CA THR A 57 7.85 -1.98 -8.63
C THR A 57 7.71 -3.24 -9.46
N LEU A 58 6.58 -3.93 -9.34
CA LEU A 58 6.24 -5.15 -10.08
C LEU A 58 4.84 -4.98 -10.69
N GLY A 59 4.70 -5.24 -11.99
CA GLY A 59 3.41 -5.06 -12.67
C GLY A 59 2.87 -3.62 -12.66
N GLY A 60 3.75 -2.63 -12.47
CA GLY A 60 3.37 -1.21 -12.34
C GLY A 60 3.03 -0.78 -10.91
N HIS A 61 3.04 -1.69 -9.93
CA HIS A 61 2.69 -1.41 -8.55
C HIS A 61 3.87 -1.57 -7.59
N SER A 62 3.93 -0.74 -6.56
CA SER A 62 4.97 -0.77 -5.53
C SER A 62 4.66 -1.82 -4.46
N PHE A 63 5.65 -2.68 -4.17
CA PHE A 63 5.62 -3.68 -3.11
C PHE A 63 6.81 -3.49 -2.17
N ASP A 64 6.61 -3.78 -0.89
CA ASP A 64 7.68 -3.85 0.11
C ASP A 64 8.04 -5.32 0.39
N LEU A 65 9.15 -5.77 -0.20
CA LEU A 65 9.73 -7.09 -0.03
C LEU A 65 10.97 -7.05 0.86
N THR A 66 11.16 -6.00 1.66
CA THR A 66 12.34 -5.81 2.52
C THR A 66 12.50 -6.92 3.56
N ALA A 67 11.38 -7.48 4.05
CA ALA A 67 11.39 -8.61 4.96
C ALA A 67 11.96 -9.89 4.34
N GLY A 68 11.98 -10.00 3.00
CA GLY A 68 12.56 -11.12 2.27
C GLY A 68 11.85 -12.46 2.45
N ASN A 69 10.66 -12.48 3.04
CA ASN A 69 9.88 -13.69 3.31
C ASN A 69 8.49 -13.60 2.66
N SER A 70 7.96 -14.74 2.22
CA SER A 70 6.56 -14.94 1.85
C SER A 70 5.81 -15.66 2.97
N ILE A 71 4.48 -15.58 2.89
CA ILE A 71 3.58 -16.43 3.64
C ILE A 71 3.32 -17.69 2.81
N SER A 72 3.42 -18.85 3.44
CA SER A 72 3.03 -20.13 2.86
C SER A 72 1.83 -20.68 3.61
N LEU A 73 0.64 -20.55 3.04
CA LEU A 73 -0.59 -21.13 3.57
C LEU A 73 -0.69 -22.57 3.07
N GLY A 74 -0.78 -23.53 3.98
CA GLY A 74 -1.21 -24.88 3.66
C GLY A 74 -2.71 -25.08 3.91
N ASN A 75 -3.19 -26.28 3.59
CA ASN A 75 -4.60 -26.68 3.67
C ASN A 75 -5.35 -26.17 4.91
N GLY A 76 -6.38 -25.36 4.68
CA GLY A 76 -7.26 -24.83 5.72
C GLY A 76 -6.62 -23.76 6.61
N GLN A 77 -5.51 -23.16 6.18
CA GLN A 77 -4.92 -21.98 6.80
C GLN A 77 -5.39 -20.70 6.09
N SER A 78 -5.30 -19.59 6.82
CA SER A 78 -5.61 -18.26 6.29
C SER A 78 -4.70 -17.22 6.92
N VAL A 79 -4.60 -16.08 6.25
CA VAL A 79 -3.97 -14.88 6.79
C VAL A 79 -4.84 -13.67 6.49
N SER A 80 -4.87 -12.72 7.41
CA SER A 80 -5.68 -11.50 7.31
C SER A 80 -4.86 -10.27 7.62
N PHE A 81 -5.00 -9.25 6.78
CA PHE A 81 -4.34 -7.96 6.91
C PHE A 81 -5.38 -6.89 7.18
N ALA A 82 -5.33 -6.30 8.37
CA ALA A 82 -6.21 -5.22 8.74
C ALA A 82 -5.58 -3.87 8.35
N GLY A 83 -6.41 -2.96 7.87
CA GLY A 83 -5.98 -1.62 7.50
C GLY A 83 -7.17 -0.68 7.34
N SER A 84 -6.90 0.49 6.75
CA SER A 84 -7.93 1.47 6.43
C SER A 84 -7.52 2.18 5.15
N TRP A 85 -7.92 1.61 4.01
CA TRP A 85 -7.62 2.15 2.70
C TRP A 85 -8.87 2.80 2.14
N ALA A 86 -8.98 4.11 2.34
CA ALA A 86 -10.13 4.89 1.90
C ALA A 86 -10.22 4.88 0.37
N ASN A 87 -11.43 4.64 -0.15
CA ASN A 87 -11.73 4.68 -1.58
C ASN A 87 -10.81 3.77 -2.40
N ALA A 88 -10.38 2.63 -1.85
CA ALA A 88 -9.44 1.73 -2.51
C ALA A 88 -9.92 1.35 -3.91
N THR A 89 -9.04 1.46 -4.91
CA THR A 89 -9.34 1.23 -6.33
C THR A 89 -8.83 -0.12 -6.83
N GLY A 90 -7.91 -0.74 -6.10
CA GLY A 90 -7.41 -2.06 -6.43
C GLY A 90 -6.63 -2.70 -5.28
N ALA A 91 -6.66 -4.03 -5.22
CA ALA A 91 -5.78 -4.83 -4.39
C ALA A 91 -4.91 -5.70 -5.31
N TYR A 92 -3.59 -5.68 -5.07
CA TYR A 92 -2.61 -6.39 -5.89
C TYR A 92 -1.81 -7.32 -5.00
N LEU A 93 -1.81 -8.60 -5.35
CA LEU A 93 -1.21 -9.65 -4.54
C LEU A 93 -0.18 -10.41 -5.37
N LEU A 94 1.07 -10.48 -4.90
CA LEU A 94 2.08 -11.35 -5.49
C LEU A 94 1.80 -12.78 -5.02
N LEU A 95 1.15 -13.56 -5.87
CA LEU A 95 0.58 -14.87 -5.54
C LEU A 95 1.04 -15.95 -6.51
N ASN A 96 1.49 -17.05 -5.93
CA ASN A 96 1.72 -18.31 -6.63
C ASN A 96 1.27 -19.48 -5.76
N SER A 97 1.24 -20.68 -6.33
CA SER A 97 1.10 -21.92 -5.57
C SER A 97 2.39 -22.74 -5.60
N ALA A 98 2.50 -23.69 -4.67
CA ALA A 98 3.47 -24.78 -4.70
C ALA A 98 2.78 -26.14 -4.65
N ASN A 99 3.42 -27.16 -5.25
CA ASN A 99 2.93 -28.54 -5.35
C ASN A 99 1.58 -28.66 -6.09
N THR A 100 1.34 -27.78 -7.04
CA THR A 100 0.17 -27.77 -7.93
C THR A 100 0.38 -28.67 -9.14
N TYR A 101 0.28 -29.98 -8.93
CA TYR A 101 0.32 -30.97 -10.01
C TYR A 101 -0.87 -30.86 -10.97
N LEU A 102 -0.75 -31.45 -12.16
CA LEU A 102 -1.75 -31.37 -13.24
C LEU A 102 -3.19 -31.75 -12.83
N TRP A 103 -3.38 -32.57 -11.79
CA TRP A 103 -4.72 -32.91 -11.29
C TRP A 103 -5.42 -31.77 -10.53
N TYR A 104 -4.72 -30.69 -10.21
CA TYR A 104 -5.31 -29.47 -9.66
C TYR A 104 -5.81 -28.51 -10.75
N ASP A 105 -5.54 -28.78 -12.04
CA ASP A 105 -5.92 -27.86 -13.11
C ASP A 105 -7.41 -27.51 -13.05
N GLN A 106 -7.71 -26.22 -13.18
CA GLN A 106 -9.04 -25.62 -13.08
C GLN A 106 -9.79 -25.92 -11.77
N THR A 107 -9.07 -26.25 -10.70
CA THR A 107 -9.65 -26.46 -9.37
C THR A 107 -9.51 -25.21 -8.51
N VAL A 108 -10.60 -24.81 -7.86
CA VAL A 108 -10.59 -23.76 -6.83
C VAL A 108 -9.99 -24.33 -5.55
N VAL A 109 -8.90 -23.72 -5.08
CA VAL A 109 -8.12 -24.17 -3.93
C VAL A 109 -8.12 -23.15 -2.78
N GLY A 110 -8.66 -21.96 -3.02
CA GLY A 110 -8.68 -20.88 -2.05
C GLY A 110 -9.51 -19.71 -2.49
N ASN A 111 -9.44 -18.62 -1.74
CA ASN A 111 -9.99 -17.33 -2.16
C ASN A 111 -9.25 -16.16 -1.50
N VAL A 112 -9.40 -14.98 -2.09
CA VAL A 112 -9.08 -13.70 -1.47
C VAL A 112 -10.40 -13.00 -1.14
N THR A 113 -10.62 -12.69 0.13
CA THR A 113 -11.79 -11.94 0.60
C THR A 113 -11.38 -10.55 1.04
N LEU A 114 -12.00 -9.55 0.42
CA LEU A 114 -11.89 -8.13 0.76
C LEU A 114 -13.10 -7.72 1.59
N THR A 115 -12.88 -7.08 2.74
CA THR A 115 -13.95 -6.58 3.62
C THR A 115 -13.92 -5.07 3.68
N PHE A 116 -15.10 -4.45 3.57
CA PHE A 116 -15.26 -3.00 3.57
C PHE A 116 -15.85 -2.48 4.88
N SER A 117 -15.70 -1.17 5.11
CA SER A 117 -16.18 -0.48 6.32
C SER A 117 -17.69 -0.54 6.53
N ASP A 118 -18.47 -0.78 5.47
CA ASP A 118 -19.94 -0.94 5.53
C ASP A 118 -20.38 -2.39 5.83
N GLY A 119 -19.42 -3.30 6.07
CA GLY A 119 -19.66 -4.72 6.34
C GLY A 119 -19.84 -5.58 5.10
N THR A 120 -19.80 -5.00 3.89
CA THR A 120 -19.85 -5.79 2.65
C THR A 120 -18.51 -6.46 2.36
N THR A 121 -18.55 -7.49 1.51
CA THR A 121 -17.35 -8.24 1.10
C THR A 121 -17.33 -8.48 -0.40
N GLN A 122 -16.13 -8.52 -0.97
CA GLN A 122 -15.86 -9.00 -2.33
C GLN A 122 -14.92 -10.20 -2.23
N SER A 123 -15.24 -11.30 -2.90
CA SER A 123 -14.42 -12.53 -2.89
C SER A 123 -13.96 -12.87 -4.30
N THR A 124 -12.70 -13.25 -4.44
CA THR A 124 -12.10 -13.75 -5.67
C THR A 124 -11.59 -15.15 -5.42
N ASP A 125 -12.14 -16.15 -6.12
CA ASP A 125 -11.67 -17.53 -6.02
C ASP A 125 -10.25 -17.66 -6.58
N LEU A 126 -9.43 -18.47 -5.92
CA LEU A 126 -8.10 -18.83 -6.35
C LEU A 126 -8.17 -20.19 -7.05
N MET A 127 -8.07 -20.17 -8.37
CA MET A 127 -8.20 -21.34 -9.23
C MET A 127 -6.87 -21.66 -9.88
N VAL A 128 -6.37 -22.87 -9.65
CA VAL A 128 -5.13 -23.36 -10.28
C VAL A 128 -5.34 -23.46 -11.79
N GLY A 129 -4.40 -22.94 -12.59
CA GLY A 129 -4.53 -22.83 -14.04
C GLY A 129 -5.39 -21.65 -14.51
N GLY A 130 -6.18 -21.04 -13.60
CA GLY A 130 -6.90 -19.80 -13.81
C GLY A 130 -6.02 -18.60 -13.47
N ASN A 131 -6.13 -18.16 -12.21
CA ASN A 131 -5.43 -17.00 -11.66
C ASN A 131 -4.33 -17.37 -10.65
N LEU A 132 -4.05 -18.67 -10.49
CA LEU A 132 -3.01 -19.21 -9.63
C LEU A 132 -2.24 -20.31 -10.38
N ARG A 133 -0.92 -20.35 -10.27
CA ARG A 133 -0.09 -21.41 -10.86
C ARG A 133 1.16 -21.70 -10.02
N GLU A 134 1.77 -22.85 -10.31
CA GLU A 134 3.04 -23.29 -9.73
C GLU A 134 4.13 -22.22 -9.92
N TRP A 135 4.76 -21.82 -8.81
CA TRP A 135 5.86 -20.86 -8.81
C TRP A 135 7.08 -21.37 -9.59
N ARG A 136 7.36 -22.67 -9.50
CA ARG A 136 8.45 -23.37 -10.21
C ARG A 136 7.95 -23.90 -11.55
N THR A 137 7.80 -23.01 -12.52
CA THR A 137 7.25 -23.34 -13.86
C THR A 137 8.10 -24.32 -14.67
N GLY A 138 9.39 -24.46 -14.34
CA GLY A 138 10.28 -25.48 -14.89
C GLY A 138 10.16 -26.86 -14.25
N ALA A 139 9.31 -27.04 -13.23
CA ALA A 139 9.00 -28.35 -12.69
C ALA A 139 8.14 -29.16 -13.69
N GLY A 140 8.43 -30.46 -13.83
CA GLY A 140 7.57 -31.35 -14.60
C GLY A 140 6.28 -31.68 -13.84
N PHE A 141 5.21 -31.96 -14.57
CA PHE A 141 3.91 -32.42 -14.05
C PHE A 141 3.15 -31.43 -13.17
N THR A 142 3.46 -30.14 -13.24
CA THR A 142 2.75 -29.07 -12.52
C THR A 142 1.99 -28.14 -13.46
N VAL A 143 0.94 -27.50 -12.94
CA VAL A 143 0.19 -26.47 -13.66
C VAL A 143 1.00 -25.17 -13.63
N ASN A 144 1.58 -24.80 -14.77
CA ASN A 144 2.53 -23.69 -14.90
C ASN A 144 2.03 -22.57 -15.83
N LEU A 145 0.77 -22.62 -16.23
CA LEU A 145 0.10 -21.60 -17.02
C LEU A 145 -0.99 -20.91 -16.19
N ILE A 146 -1.26 -19.65 -16.54
CA ILE A 146 -2.41 -18.87 -16.07
C ILE A 146 -3.22 -18.48 -17.29
N ALA A 147 -4.54 -18.47 -17.15
CA ALA A 147 -5.48 -18.11 -18.21
C ALA A 147 -6.31 -16.85 -17.88
N ASP A 148 -6.40 -16.48 -16.60
CA ASP A 148 -7.17 -15.32 -16.16
C ASP A 148 -6.41 -14.01 -16.48
N PRO A 149 -6.99 -13.06 -17.24
CA PRO A 149 -6.36 -11.78 -17.53
C PRO A 149 -6.13 -10.89 -16.30
N ALA A 150 -6.82 -11.15 -15.18
CA ALA A 150 -6.58 -10.47 -13.91
C ALA A 150 -5.30 -10.95 -13.20
N ALA A 151 -4.70 -12.06 -13.66
CA ALA A 151 -3.41 -12.54 -13.19
C ALA A 151 -2.35 -12.38 -14.28
N ALA A 152 -1.18 -11.86 -13.92
CA ALA A 152 -0.08 -11.69 -14.86
C ALA A 152 1.27 -11.99 -14.21
N GLN A 153 2.19 -12.54 -15.01
CA GLN A 153 3.58 -12.68 -14.60
C GLN A 153 4.24 -11.31 -14.50
N VAL A 154 4.72 -10.97 -13.31
CA VAL A 154 5.40 -9.69 -13.05
C VAL A 154 6.89 -9.83 -12.82
N TRP A 155 7.36 -11.06 -12.59
CA TRP A 155 8.79 -11.39 -12.55
C TRP A 155 9.02 -12.81 -13.06
N SER A 156 10.20 -13.03 -13.64
CA SER A 156 10.70 -14.35 -14.02
C SER A 156 12.19 -14.46 -13.73
N GLY A 157 12.63 -15.65 -13.34
CA GLY A 157 14.01 -15.96 -13.09
C GLY A 157 14.21 -17.45 -12.88
N THR A 158 15.08 -17.80 -11.94
CA THR A 158 15.41 -19.19 -11.62
C THR A 158 15.09 -19.51 -10.17
N ALA A 159 14.64 -20.74 -9.94
CA ALA A 159 14.58 -21.35 -8.63
C ALA A 159 16.01 -21.64 -8.13
N THR A 160 16.15 -21.86 -6.82
CA THR A 160 17.44 -22.25 -6.21
C THR A 160 17.99 -23.58 -6.73
N ASP A 161 17.14 -24.43 -7.30
CA ASP A 161 17.51 -25.69 -7.97
C ASP A 161 17.84 -25.56 -9.47
N GLY A 162 17.81 -24.33 -10.01
CA GLY A 162 18.09 -24.04 -11.41
C GLY A 162 16.88 -24.14 -12.35
N SER A 163 15.72 -24.58 -11.88
CA SER A 163 14.49 -24.60 -12.68
C SER A 163 14.01 -23.18 -13.00
N ALA A 164 13.22 -23.01 -14.06
CA ALA A 164 12.51 -21.75 -14.29
C ALA A 164 11.53 -21.45 -13.14
N ALA A 165 11.48 -20.19 -12.71
CA ALA A 165 10.61 -19.73 -11.65
C ALA A 165 9.98 -18.37 -11.99
N VAL A 166 8.80 -18.11 -11.43
CA VAL A 166 8.02 -16.90 -11.68
C VAL A 166 7.45 -16.33 -10.38
N ILE A 167 7.09 -15.05 -10.44
CA ILE A 167 6.18 -14.42 -9.49
C ILE A 167 5.05 -13.80 -10.31
N ASP A 168 3.82 -14.19 -9.99
CA ASP A 168 2.62 -13.64 -10.60
C ASP A 168 1.95 -12.63 -9.68
N MET A 169 1.19 -11.71 -10.27
CA MET A 169 0.39 -10.73 -9.57
C MET A 169 -1.08 -10.93 -9.93
N LEU A 170 -1.91 -11.17 -8.92
CA LEU A 170 -3.36 -11.10 -9.02
C LEU A 170 -3.81 -9.66 -8.79
N THR A 171 -4.62 -9.15 -9.71
CA THR A 171 -5.27 -7.84 -9.63
C THR A 171 -6.74 -8.02 -9.28
N ILE A 172 -7.18 -7.40 -8.19
CA ILE A 172 -8.60 -7.33 -7.81
C ILE A 172 -9.05 -5.88 -7.91
N SER A 173 -9.81 -5.55 -8.96
CA SER A 173 -10.35 -4.21 -9.17
C SER A 173 -11.44 -3.89 -8.14
N LEU A 174 -11.40 -2.67 -7.64
CA LEU A 174 -12.36 -2.13 -6.69
C LEU A 174 -13.02 -0.87 -7.27
N ASP A 175 -14.24 -0.58 -6.81
CA ASP A 175 -15.04 0.54 -7.32
C ASP A 175 -14.55 1.92 -6.86
N GLY A 176 -13.67 1.98 -5.86
CA GLY A 176 -13.16 3.22 -5.30
C GLY A 176 -14.17 4.00 -4.46
N THR A 177 -15.28 3.39 -4.03
CA THR A 177 -16.35 4.10 -3.29
C THR A 177 -16.35 3.82 -1.79
N LYS A 178 -15.65 2.78 -1.35
CA LYS A 178 -15.66 2.29 0.03
C LYS A 178 -14.27 2.27 0.64
N THR A 179 -14.22 2.28 1.97
CA THR A 179 -12.98 2.03 2.70
C THR A 179 -12.79 0.53 2.83
N LEU A 180 -11.69 0.00 2.29
CA LEU A 180 -11.26 -1.37 2.52
C LEU A 180 -10.66 -1.46 3.93
N THR A 181 -11.12 -2.43 4.72
CA THR A 181 -10.71 -2.62 6.12
C THR A 181 -9.93 -3.90 6.35
N SER A 182 -10.11 -4.91 5.49
CA SER A 182 -9.38 -6.17 5.59
C SER A 182 -9.17 -6.84 4.24
N VAL A 183 -8.02 -7.48 4.08
CA VAL A 183 -7.71 -8.44 3.02
C VAL A 183 -7.41 -9.78 3.67
N THR A 184 -8.14 -10.82 3.30
CA THR A 184 -7.95 -12.17 3.83
C THR A 184 -7.64 -13.12 2.68
N VAL A 185 -6.55 -13.87 2.78
CA VAL A 185 -6.21 -14.95 1.84
C VAL A 185 -6.45 -16.27 2.54
N ASN A 186 -7.21 -17.16 1.90
CA ASN A 186 -7.59 -18.46 2.44
C ASN A 186 -7.09 -19.56 1.52
N ASP A 187 -6.42 -20.57 2.08
CA ASP A 187 -6.27 -21.87 1.47
C ASP A 187 -7.43 -22.75 1.95
N THR A 188 -8.38 -23.03 1.07
CA THR A 188 -9.56 -23.87 1.35
C THR A 188 -9.38 -25.29 0.85
N ASN A 189 -8.22 -25.62 0.30
CA ASN A 189 -7.94 -26.94 -0.22
C ASN A 189 -7.98 -27.97 0.92
N GLY A 190 -8.70 -29.07 0.68
CA GLY A 190 -8.96 -30.08 1.70
C GLY A 190 -7.93 -31.23 1.72
N TRP A 191 -6.99 -31.27 0.78
CA TRP A 191 -6.21 -32.49 0.52
C TRP A 191 -4.86 -32.21 -0.17
N GLY A 192 -3.92 -33.15 -0.06
CA GLY A 192 -2.60 -33.02 -0.70
C GLY A 192 -1.67 -32.04 0.02
N ALA A 193 -0.56 -31.68 -0.63
CA ALA A 193 0.52 -30.86 -0.06
C ALA A 193 0.65 -29.49 -0.74
N LEU A 194 -0.43 -29.02 -1.37
CA LEU A 194 -0.49 -27.70 -1.99
C LEU A 194 -0.24 -26.62 -0.93
N ALA A 195 0.44 -25.56 -1.34
CA ALA A 195 0.50 -24.33 -0.58
C ALA A 195 0.20 -23.11 -1.46
N ILE A 196 -0.48 -22.12 -0.89
CA ILE A 196 -0.63 -20.78 -1.48
C ILE A 196 0.49 -19.89 -0.93
N LEU A 197 1.26 -19.29 -1.82
CA LEU A 197 2.39 -18.45 -1.51
C LEU A 197 2.05 -16.99 -1.77
N LEU A 198 2.04 -16.18 -0.71
CA LEU A 198 1.85 -14.73 -0.80
C LEU A 198 3.17 -14.02 -0.49
N ALA A 199 3.79 -13.44 -1.51
CA ALA A 199 5.07 -12.74 -1.40
C ALA A 199 4.93 -11.24 -1.10
N GLY A 200 3.79 -10.64 -1.46
CA GLY A 200 3.57 -9.21 -1.26
C GLY A 200 2.11 -8.83 -1.49
N LEU A 201 1.70 -7.75 -0.84
CA LEU A 201 0.36 -7.15 -0.95
C LEU A 201 0.53 -5.64 -1.04
N THR A 202 -0.19 -5.00 -1.95
CA THR A 202 -0.30 -3.54 -2.01
C THR A 202 -1.72 -3.15 -2.38
N ILE A 203 -2.18 -2.04 -1.82
CA ILE A 203 -3.52 -1.50 -2.05
C ILE A 203 -3.37 -0.15 -2.71
N SER A 204 -4.03 0.02 -3.86
CA SER A 204 -4.07 1.32 -4.53
C SER A 204 -5.21 2.15 -3.95
N THR A 205 -4.90 3.38 -3.56
CA THR A 205 -5.89 4.41 -3.18
C THR A 205 -5.81 5.61 -4.13
N PRO A 206 -6.88 6.41 -4.27
CA PRO A 206 -6.84 7.64 -5.04
C PRO A 206 -5.74 8.56 -4.49
N ASP A 207 -5.15 9.37 -5.36
CA ASP A 207 -4.18 10.39 -4.95
C ASP A 207 -4.84 11.29 -3.89
N PRO A 208 -4.20 11.53 -2.72
CA PRO A 208 -4.69 12.54 -1.79
C PRO A 208 -4.88 13.86 -2.54
N ALA A 209 -6.09 14.43 -2.45
CA ALA A 209 -6.38 15.71 -3.06
C ALA A 209 -5.27 16.72 -2.71
N PRO A 210 -4.75 17.51 -3.68
CA PRO A 210 -3.70 18.48 -3.41
C PRO A 210 -4.10 19.31 -2.19
N ALA A 211 -3.22 19.38 -1.19
CA ALA A 211 -3.49 20.18 0.00
C ALA A 211 -3.91 21.60 -0.44
N PRO A 212 -4.97 22.18 0.16
CA PRO A 212 -5.42 23.51 -0.23
C PRO A 212 -4.23 24.46 -0.17
N GLN A 213 -3.91 25.06 -1.32
CA GLN A 213 -2.83 26.04 -1.40
C GLN A 213 -3.15 27.18 -0.43
N PRO A 214 -2.21 27.61 0.43
CA PRO A 214 -2.45 28.74 1.32
C PRO A 214 -2.79 29.97 0.48
N THR A 215 -4.02 30.44 0.58
CA THR A 215 -4.42 31.69 -0.06
C THR A 215 -3.87 32.84 0.78
N CYS A 216 -2.90 33.58 0.25
CA CYS A 216 -2.43 34.81 0.87
C CYS A 216 -3.52 35.89 0.75
N SER A 217 -4.49 35.87 1.65
CA SER A 217 -5.49 36.93 1.80
C SER A 217 -4.91 38.07 2.63
N ARG A 218 -3.99 38.85 2.04
CA ARG A 218 -3.72 40.23 2.50
C ARG A 218 -4.34 41.18 1.47
N PRO A 219 -5.18 42.14 1.85
CA PRO A 219 -5.67 43.15 0.92
C PRO A 219 -4.48 43.81 0.21
N GLY A 220 -4.39 43.66 -1.12
CA GLY A 220 -3.33 44.22 -1.95
C GLY A 220 -2.17 43.29 -2.35
N ASN A 221 -2.11 42.04 -1.90
CA ASN A 221 -1.05 41.10 -2.31
C ASN A 221 -1.61 39.98 -3.22
N SER A 222 -1.07 39.84 -4.44
CA SER A 222 -1.18 38.59 -5.19
C SER A 222 0.05 37.71 -4.90
N CYS A 223 -0.11 36.39 -4.90
CA CYS A 223 0.99 35.43 -4.61
C CYS A 223 2.15 35.48 -5.62
N ASN A 224 2.04 36.29 -6.68
CA ASN A 224 3.02 36.41 -7.75
C ASN A 224 3.76 37.75 -7.76
N THR A 225 3.43 38.66 -6.83
CA THR A 225 4.08 39.97 -6.75
C THR A 225 5.38 39.87 -5.94
N PRO A 226 6.55 40.21 -6.50
CA PRO A 226 7.82 40.17 -5.79
C PRO A 226 7.76 40.94 -4.47
N ALA A 227 8.37 40.43 -3.40
CA ALA A 227 8.33 41.04 -2.07
C ALA A 227 8.81 42.50 -2.03
N ALA A 228 9.66 42.91 -2.99
CA ALA A 228 10.14 44.27 -3.14
C ALA A 228 9.02 45.26 -3.51
N GLU A 229 7.99 44.84 -4.27
CA GLU A 229 6.89 45.69 -4.69
C GLU A 229 5.79 45.81 -3.62
N ASN A 230 5.67 44.81 -2.73
CA ASN A 230 4.67 44.79 -1.64
C ASN A 230 5.20 45.25 -0.27
N SER A 231 6.46 45.69 -0.22
CA SER A 231 7.07 46.16 1.02
C SER A 231 6.76 47.64 1.24
N GLN A 232 6.01 47.97 2.31
CA GLN A 232 5.94 49.34 2.83
C GLN A 232 7.18 49.73 3.65
N ALA A 233 8.27 48.96 3.56
CA ALA A 233 9.53 49.37 4.17
C ALA A 233 10.05 50.61 3.44
N GLN A 234 10.37 51.66 4.20
CA GLN A 234 10.84 52.95 3.68
C GLN A 234 12.01 52.83 2.68
N LYS A 235 12.83 51.77 2.76
CA LYS A 235 13.94 51.52 1.82
C LYS A 235 13.53 51.20 0.38
N TRP A 236 12.25 50.91 0.12
CA TRP A 236 11.73 50.57 -1.20
C TRP A 236 10.72 51.59 -1.76
N LEU A 237 10.44 52.67 -1.03
CA LEU A 237 9.64 53.77 -1.54
C LEU A 237 10.49 54.60 -2.53
N PRO A 238 9.95 55.03 -3.68
CA PRO A 238 10.65 55.94 -4.56
C PRO A 238 10.99 57.24 -3.80
N SER A 239 12.26 57.60 -3.81
CA SER A 239 12.78 58.78 -3.11
C SER A 239 12.10 60.04 -3.65
N THR A 240 11.14 60.58 -2.92
CA THR A 240 10.48 61.83 -3.29
C THR A 240 11.42 62.98 -2.98
N THR A 241 12.04 63.56 -4.01
CA THR A 241 12.62 64.91 -3.94
C THR A 241 11.48 65.92 -3.81
N ALA A 242 11.05 66.17 -2.59
CA ALA A 242 10.22 67.32 -2.25
C ALA A 242 11.06 68.31 -1.43
N THR A 243 11.45 69.39 -2.10
CA THR A 243 12.12 70.56 -1.52
C THR A 243 11.25 71.14 -0.41
N THR A 244 11.80 71.22 0.80
CA THR A 244 11.18 71.93 1.94
C THR A 244 11.32 73.44 1.74
N PRO A 245 10.37 74.24 2.25
CA PRO A 245 10.77 75.31 3.17
C PRO A 245 10.10 75.22 4.54
N ALA A 246 10.87 75.60 5.55
CA ALA A 246 10.62 75.50 6.98
C ALA A 246 9.68 76.59 7.54
N THR A 247 8.99 76.30 8.65
CA THR A 247 8.98 77.16 9.86
C THR A 247 8.48 76.36 11.08
N ALA A 248 9.26 76.35 12.18
CA ALA A 248 8.86 75.97 13.55
C ALA A 248 8.23 77.22 14.25
N PRO A 249 7.68 77.22 15.51
CA PRO A 249 8.00 76.32 16.64
C PRO A 249 6.92 76.07 17.76
N ILE A 250 7.27 75.21 18.76
CA ILE A 250 6.83 75.17 20.21
C ILE A 250 5.34 74.77 20.49
N ASP A 251 4.99 73.80 21.35
CA ASP A 251 5.04 73.71 22.84
C ASP A 251 5.02 72.20 23.27
N LYS A 252 5.81 71.65 24.21
CA LYS A 252 6.07 71.86 25.66
C LYS A 252 5.17 71.00 26.60
N HIS A 253 5.87 70.26 27.48
CA HIS A 253 5.44 69.51 28.70
C HIS A 253 4.79 68.12 28.55
N THR A 254 4.96 67.15 29.46
CA THR A 254 6.08 66.54 30.22
C THR A 254 5.46 65.41 31.08
N THR A 255 6.15 64.26 31.18
CA THR A 255 6.29 63.34 32.34
C THR A 255 5.07 62.78 33.10
N ASN A 256 5.04 61.44 33.28
CA ASN A 256 5.34 60.82 34.59
C ASN A 256 5.38 59.28 34.55
N GLY A 257 6.41 58.70 35.17
CA GLY A 257 6.59 57.27 35.43
C GLY A 257 7.77 57.05 36.39
N HIS A 258 7.50 57.17 37.69
CA HIS A 258 8.43 57.02 38.80
C HIS A 258 8.93 55.57 38.97
N HIS A 259 10.23 55.43 39.28
CA HIS A 259 10.79 54.25 39.96
C HIS A 259 11.34 54.64 41.35
N SER A 260 10.99 53.84 42.35
CA SER A 260 11.61 53.66 43.67
C SER A 260 11.33 52.18 44.02
N LYS A 261 12.23 51.35 44.52
CA LYS A 261 13.55 51.48 45.15
C LYS A 261 14.52 50.50 44.52
#